data_AF-A0A927CGB9-F1
#
_entry.id   AF-A0A927CGB9-F1
#
_cell.length_a   1.000
_cell.length_b   1.000
_cell.length_c   1.000
_cell.angle_alpha   90.00
_cell.angle_beta   90.00
_cell.angle_gamma   90.00
#
_symmetry.space_group_name_H-M   'P 1'
#
loop_
_entity.id
_entity.type
_entity.pdbx_description
1 polymer ?
#
loop_
_entity_poly.entity_id
_entity_poly.type
_entity_poly.pdbx_seq_one_letter_code
_entity_poly.pdbx_strand_id
1 'polypeptide(L)'
;MSHTQQNVAIGNQTAPVVSFKDWMITILLMAIPIVNIVMLFVWGFGGNTNPSKANYAKAALIWVAIGIVLYVVVFVLILGSMFSEMSSYY
;
A
#
# COMPACT_ATOMS: atom_id res chain seq x y z
N MET A 1 -2.73 40.07 -37.62
CA MET A 1 -1.99 39.30 -36.60
C MET A 1 -2.99 38.40 -35.87
N SER A 2 -3.36 37.29 -36.51
CA SER A 2 -4.26 36.28 -35.96
C SER A 2 -3.45 35.36 -35.05
N HIS A 3 -3.63 35.51 -33.75
CA HIS A 3 -3.13 34.54 -32.77
C HIS A 3 -3.88 33.23 -33.02
N THR A 4 -3.26 32.34 -33.81
CA THR A 4 -3.64 30.92 -33.86
C THR A 4 -3.39 30.36 -32.48
N GLN A 5 -4.44 30.28 -31.67
CA GLN A 5 -4.41 29.44 -30.47
C GLN A 5 -4.16 28.01 -30.94
N GLN A 6 -2.91 27.55 -30.78
CA GLN A 6 -2.59 26.14 -30.76
C GLN A 6 -3.41 25.53 -29.62
N ASN A 7 -4.57 25.02 -29.98
CA ASN A 7 -5.36 24.12 -29.15
C ASN A 7 -4.54 22.83 -29.07
N VAL A 8 -3.57 22.81 -28.15
CA VAL A 8 -2.83 21.61 -27.81
C VAL A 8 -3.89 20.67 -27.25
N ALA A 9 -4.36 19.75 -28.08
CA ALA A 9 -5.04 18.56 -27.61
C ALA A 9 -3.99 17.77 -26.82
N ILE A 10 -3.69 18.22 -25.61
CA ILE A 10 -3.08 17.41 -24.57
C ILE A 10 -4.13 16.35 -24.35
N GLY A 11 -3.97 15.21 -25.02
CA GLY A 11 -4.76 14.03 -24.75
C GLY A 11 -4.51 13.72 -23.29
N ASN A 12 -5.41 14.18 -22.42
CA ASN A 12 -5.47 13.79 -21.03
C ASN A 12 -5.73 12.28 -21.02
N GLN A 13 -4.66 11.49 -21.13
CA GLN A 13 -4.64 10.07 -20.84
C GLN A 13 -4.69 9.93 -19.31
N THR A 14 -5.71 10.55 -18.71
CA THR A 14 -6.03 10.38 -17.31
C THR A 14 -6.47 8.94 -17.17
N ALA A 15 -5.75 8.17 -16.36
CA ALA A 15 -6.11 6.77 -16.17
C ALA A 15 -7.59 6.67 -15.73
N PRO A 16 -8.34 5.64 -16.19
CA PRO A 16 -9.75 5.50 -15.89
C PRO A 16 -10.01 5.62 -14.39
N VAL A 17 -11.02 6.39 -13.97
CA VAL A 17 -11.35 6.49 -12.55
C VAL A 17 -11.81 5.11 -12.06
N VAL A 18 -11.24 4.64 -10.95
CA VAL A 18 -11.65 3.38 -10.32
C VAL A 18 -13.06 3.56 -9.77
N SER A 19 -14.00 2.73 -10.22
CA SER A 19 -15.40 2.85 -9.83
C SER A 19 -15.61 2.41 -8.36
N PHE A 20 -16.74 2.82 -7.76
CA PHE A 20 -17.11 2.36 -6.42
C PHE A 20 -17.20 0.83 -6.33
N LYS A 21 -17.76 0.16 -7.34
CA LYS A 21 -17.87 -1.31 -7.37
C LYS A 21 -16.51 -1.99 -7.39
N ASP A 22 -15.55 -1.41 -8.11
CA ASP A 22 -14.18 -1.92 -8.15
C ASP A 22 -13.48 -1.79 -6.80
N TRP A 23 -13.74 -0.70 -6.06
CA TRP A 23 -13.25 -0.55 -4.69
C TRP A 23 -13.89 -1.56 -3.74
N MET A 24 -15.19 -1.84 -3.89
CA MET A 24 -15.84 -2.87 -3.09
C MET A 24 -15.22 -4.25 -3.30
N ILE A 25 -14.94 -4.64 -4.55
CA ILE A 25 -14.24 -5.90 -4.85
C ILE A 25 -12.81 -5.88 -4.28
N THR A 26 -12.12 -4.75 -4.40
CA THR A 26 -10.76 -4.59 -3.86
C THR A 26 -10.75 -4.82 -2.34
N ILE A 27 -11.69 -4.22 -1.60
CA ILE A 27 -11.84 -4.40 -0.15
C ILE A 27 -12.20 -5.86 0.19
N LEU A 28 -13.07 -6.50 -0.59
CA LEU A 28 -13.42 -7.91 -0.40
C LEU A 28 -12.19 -8.83 -0.57
N LEU A 29 -11.37 -8.60 -1.59
CA LEU A 29 -10.12 -9.35 -1.80
C LEU A 29 -9.13 -9.12 -0.65
N MET A 30 -9.08 -7.89 -0.12
CA MET A 30 -8.23 -7.55 1.01
C MET A 30 -8.64 -8.22 2.33
N ALA A 31 -9.90 -8.63 2.46
CA ALA A 31 -10.35 -9.38 3.63
C ALA A 31 -9.73 -10.78 3.72
N ILE A 32 -9.24 -11.33 2.60
CA ILE A 32 -8.57 -12.63 2.57
C ILE A 32 -7.06 -12.41 2.79
N PRO A 33 -6.45 -12.85 3.91
CA PRO A 33 -5.11 -12.44 4.29
C PRO A 33 -4.03 -12.77 3.25
N ILE A 34 -4.00 -13.99 2.73
CA ILE A 34 -2.98 -14.42 1.76
C ILE A 34 -3.15 -13.70 0.42
N VAL A 35 -4.40 -13.60 -0.06
CA VAL A 35 -4.72 -12.93 -1.33
C VAL A 35 -4.42 -11.44 -1.25
N ASN A 36 -4.70 -10.79 -0.12
CA ASN A 36 -4.38 -9.39 0.13
C ASN A 36 -2.90 -9.11 -0.13
N ILE A 37 -2.01 -9.86 0.54
CA ILE A 37 -0.57 -9.66 0.39
C ILE A 37 -0.13 -9.88 -1.06
N VAL A 38 -0.55 -10.96 -1.71
CA VAL A 38 -0.20 -11.22 -3.11
C VAL A 38 -0.69 -10.09 -4.03
N MET A 39 -1.93 -9.65 -3.87
CA MET A 39 -2.52 -8.59 -4.69
C MET A 39 -1.85 -7.23 -4.49
N LEU A 40 -1.35 -6.94 -3.29
CA LEU A 40 -0.53 -5.75 -3.05
C LEU A 40 0.76 -5.75 -3.90
N PHE A 41 1.43 -6.89 -4.04
CA PHE A 41 2.60 -7.00 -4.92
C PHE A 41 2.21 -6.91 -6.40
N VAL A 42 1.16 -7.63 -6.81
CA VAL A 42 0.66 -7.62 -8.20
C VAL A 42 0.27 -6.20 -8.63
N TRP A 43 -0.43 -5.45 -7.78
CA TRP A 43 -0.83 -4.08 -8.10
C TRP A 43 0.29 -3.05 -7.92
N GLY A 44 1.13 -3.22 -6.89
CA GLY A 44 2.22 -2.29 -6.59
C GLY A 44 3.35 -2.32 -7.62
N PHE A 45 3.60 -3.49 -8.22
CA PHE A 45 4.72 -3.71 -9.14
C PHE A 45 4.29 -4.17 -10.54
N GLY A 46 3.00 -4.43 -10.78
CA GLY A 46 2.49 -4.81 -12.10
C GLY A 46 2.28 -3.62 -13.03
N GLY A 47 2.78 -3.73 -14.27
CA GLY A 47 2.74 -2.66 -15.27
C GLY A 47 1.37 -2.37 -15.91
N ASN A 48 0.35 -3.21 -15.69
CA ASN A 48 -0.99 -3.07 -16.28
C ASN A 48 -2.07 -2.74 -15.24
N THR A 49 -1.70 -2.13 -14.11
CA THR A 49 -2.63 -1.79 -13.03
C THR A 49 -3.03 -0.32 -13.10
N ASN A 50 -4.29 -0.03 -12.80
CA ASN A 50 -4.74 1.35 -12.65
C ASN A 50 -3.85 2.12 -11.64
N PRO A 51 -3.35 3.32 -11.98
CA PRO A 51 -2.47 4.10 -11.11
C PRO A 51 -3.00 4.31 -9.70
N SER A 52 -4.32 4.48 -9.52
CA SER A 52 -4.92 4.63 -8.19
C SER A 52 -4.81 3.35 -7.35
N LYS A 53 -5.01 2.17 -7.96
CA LYS A 53 -4.84 0.87 -7.28
C LYS A 53 -3.36 0.56 -7.03
N ALA A 54 -2.48 0.92 -7.96
CA ALA A 54 -1.04 0.76 -7.80
C ALA A 54 -0.50 1.64 -6.66
N ASN A 55 -0.94 2.90 -6.57
CA ASN A 55 -0.55 3.81 -5.50
C ASN A 55 -1.10 3.35 -4.14
N TYR A 56 -2.35 2.89 -4.10
CA TYR A 56 -2.92 2.27 -2.91
C TYR A 56 -2.08 1.08 -2.44
N ALA A 57 -1.72 0.18 -3.36
CA ALA A 57 -0.94 -1.00 -3.04
C ALA A 57 0.47 -0.64 -2.52
N LYS A 58 1.15 0.31 -3.15
CA LYS A 58 2.43 0.83 -2.67
C LYS A 58 2.32 1.45 -1.28
N ALA A 59 1.31 2.28 -1.03
CA ALA A 59 1.09 2.87 0.28
C ALA A 59 0.82 1.80 1.36
N ALA A 60 -0.01 0.81 1.05
CA ALA A 60 -0.29 -0.31 1.96
C ALA A 60 0.97 -1.12 2.27
N LEU A 61 1.85 -1.39 1.29
CA LEU A 61 3.13 -2.07 1.52
C LEU A 61 4.05 -1.28 2.46
N ILE A 62 4.09 0.05 2.33
CA ILE A 62 4.84 0.90 3.27
C ILE A 62 4.23 0.85 4.66
N TRP A 63 2.91 0.87 4.80
CA TRP A 63 2.25 0.71 6.10
C TRP A 63 2.53 -0.64 6.75
N VAL A 64 2.54 -1.72 5.96
CA VAL A 64 2.95 -3.05 6.43
C VAL A 64 4.40 -3.03 6.92
N ALA A 65 5.32 -2.43 6.16
CA ALA A 65 6.72 -2.32 6.57
C ALA A 65 6.88 -1.52 7.87
N ILE A 66 6.17 -0.38 8.01
CA ILE A 66 6.15 0.40 9.25
C ILE A 66 5.61 -0.43 10.41
N GLY A 67 4.51 -1.17 10.19
CA GLY A 67 3.92 -2.05 11.19
C GLY A 67 4.89 -3.13 11.67
N ILE A 68 5.65 -3.74 10.76
CA ILE A 68 6.69 -4.73 11.10
C ILE A 68 7.79 -4.09 11.96
N VAL A 69 8.28 -2.91 11.58
CA VAL A 69 9.34 -2.21 12.35
C VAL A 69 8.85 -1.90 13.76
N LEU A 70 7.63 -1.34 13.89
CA LEU A 70 7.04 -1.04 15.21
C LEU A 70 6.83 -2.31 16.05
N TYR A 71 6.35 -3.39 15.43
CA TYR A 71 6.19 -4.68 16.08
C TYR A 71 7.52 -5.21 16.63
N VAL A 72 8.59 -5.17 15.83
CA VAL A 72 9.92 -5.60 16.26
C VAL A 72 10.45 -4.77 17.42
N VAL A 73 10.31 -3.44 17.35
CA VAL A 73 10.75 -2.54 18.44
C VAL A 73 10.03 -2.88 19.74
N VAL A 74 8.69 -2.97 19.72
CA VAL A 74 7.90 -3.30 20.91
C VAL A 74 8.24 -4.69 21.43
N PHE A 75 8.38 -5.68 20.53
CA PHE A 75 8.71 -7.05 20.89
C PHE A 75 10.07 -7.15 21.60
N VAL A 76 11.10 -6.46 21.09
CA VAL A 76 12.43 -6.43 21.72
C VAL A 76 12.39 -5.73 23.09
N LEU A 77 11.66 -4.63 23.23
CA LEU A 77 11.52 -3.93 24.50
C LEU A 77 10.87 -4.83 25.56
N ILE A 78 9.79 -5.53 25.21
CA ILE A 78 9.07 -6.43 26.12
C ILE A 78 9.94 -7.65 26.47
N LEU A 79 10.56 -8.30 25.47
CA LEU A 79 11.42 -9.45 25.74
C LEU A 79 12.64 -9.07 26.59
N GLY A 80 13.23 -7.90 26.32
CA GLY A 80 14.36 -7.38 27.08
C GLY A 80 14.00 -7.11 28.55
N SER A 81 12.85 -6.50 28.82
CA SER A 81 12.39 -6.27 30.19
C SER A 81 12.09 -7.59 30.91
N MET A 82 11.42 -8.53 30.25
CA MET A 82 11.14 -9.86 30.81
C MET A 82 12.43 -10.62 31.12
N PHE A 83 13.42 -10.57 30.24
CA PHE A 83 14.72 -11.21 30.46
C PHE A 83 15.47 -10.58 31.65
N SER A 84 15.45 -9.25 31.77
CA SER A 84 16.06 -8.55 32.90
C SER A 84 15.42 -8.95 34.23
N GLU A 85 14.09 -9.01 34.28
CA GLU A 85 13.35 -9.48 35.47
C GLU A 85 13.74 -10.91 35.81
N MET A 86 13.68 -11.84 34.84
CA MET A 86 14.08 -13.24 35.04
C MET A 86 15.51 -13.38 35.56
N SER A 87 16.46 -12.60 35.02
CA SER A 87 17.86 -12.63 35.46
C SER A 87 18.08 -12.11 36.88
N SER A 88 17.17 -11.30 37.40
CA SER A 88 17.26 -10.78 38.77
C SER A 88 16.80 -11.79 39.84
N TYR A 89 16.08 -12.84 39.43
CA TYR A 89 15.61 -13.90 40.33
C TYR A 89 16.61 -15.05 40.54
N TYR A 90 17.64 -15.17 39.69
CA TYR A 90 18.70 -16.17 39.79
C TYR A 90 20.01 -15.53 40.22
#